data_AF-A0A849FIV5-F1
#
_entry.id   AF-A0A849FIV5-F1
#
_cell.length_a   1.000
_cell.length_b   1.000
_cell.length_c   1.000
_cell.angle_alpha   90.00
_cell.angle_beta   90.00
_cell.angle_gamma   90.00
#
_symmetry.space_group_name_H-M   'P 1'
#
loop_
_entity.id
_entity.type
_entity.pdbx_description
1 polymer ?
#
loop_
_entity_poly.entity_id
_entity_poly.type
_entity_poly.pdbx_seq_one_letter_code
_entity_poly.pdbx_strand_id
1 'polypeptide(L)'
;LAVLLFTFFIVNFVVIRNKLTGANSYTILFFALLMVIFPETLTDHNAILCNFFLLLATRRIISMRSLKNVKNKIFDASLWILFGSLFYDWAMLYLLVVFIAIYIYEPKNLKNWLVPFAAGFVVFMTCYGFLVLTGNQDFLFRHYQFSIKFDADYYLNWVNSPKLIIYTLLFFMLSIFSFLKLGKSGVGKIVTTRLIVFSFVIGLLLNVLISTDELHPILLTFFPAAVLMTNYVEWIKRDNIKEIVLLFSIFIPFIIFLSIMILK
;
A
#
# COMPACT_ATOMS: atom_id res chain seq x y z
N LEU A 1 -2.59 15.39 -10.31
CA LEU A 1 -4.02 15.00 -10.43
C LEU A 1 -4.27 13.77 -11.32
N ALA A 2 -3.79 13.73 -12.57
CA ALA A 2 -4.05 12.60 -13.49
C ALA A 2 -3.60 11.24 -12.96
N VAL A 3 -2.40 11.16 -12.36
CA VAL A 3 -1.89 9.92 -11.74
C VAL A 3 -2.78 9.47 -10.60
N LEU A 4 -3.23 10.39 -9.74
CA LEU A 4 -4.14 10.10 -8.64
C LEU A 4 -5.45 9.50 -9.15
N LEU A 5 -6.10 10.10 -10.15
CA LEU A 5 -7.30 9.55 -10.78
C LEU A 5 -7.04 8.14 -11.34
N PHE A 6 -5.86 7.95 -11.94
CA PHE A 6 -5.46 6.65 -12.47
C PHE A 6 -5.24 5.60 -11.37
N THR A 7 -4.83 5.99 -10.15
CA THR A 7 -4.76 5.06 -9.01
C THR A 7 -6.12 4.44 -8.68
N PHE A 8 -7.23 5.18 -8.76
CA PHE A 8 -8.57 4.62 -8.52
C PHE A 8 -8.92 3.52 -9.52
N PHE A 9 -8.61 3.71 -10.80
CA PHE A 9 -8.81 2.69 -11.83
C PHE A 9 -7.96 1.45 -11.56
N ILE A 10 -6.70 1.64 -11.14
CA ILE A 10 -5.83 0.52 -10.79
C ILE A 10 -6.37 -0.24 -9.57
N VAL A 11 -6.77 0.46 -8.50
CA VAL A 11 -7.36 -0.18 -7.31
C VAL A 11 -8.54 -1.06 -7.72
N ASN A 12 -9.47 -0.52 -8.50
CA ASN A 12 -10.61 -1.29 -9.00
C ASN A 12 -10.17 -2.50 -9.84
N PHE A 13 -9.25 -2.28 -10.78
CA PHE A 13 -8.71 -3.33 -11.63
C PHE A 13 -8.05 -4.46 -10.81
N VAL A 14 -7.23 -4.13 -9.80
CA VAL A 14 -6.56 -5.11 -8.96
C VAL A 14 -7.58 -5.93 -8.17
N VAL A 15 -8.58 -5.28 -7.58
CA VAL A 15 -9.62 -5.92 -6.76
C VAL A 15 -10.45 -6.89 -7.59
N ILE A 16 -11.01 -6.43 -8.72
CA ILE A 16 -11.87 -7.24 -9.59
C ILE A 16 -11.07 -8.40 -10.20
N ARG A 17 -9.89 -8.10 -10.78
CA ARG A 17 -9.11 -9.11 -11.51
C ARG A 17 -8.63 -10.24 -10.62
N ASN A 18 -8.30 -9.95 -9.37
CA ASN A 18 -7.78 -10.93 -8.42
C ASN A 18 -8.83 -11.45 -7.42
N LYS A 19 -10.08 -11.01 -7.52
CA LYS A 19 -11.20 -11.38 -6.63
C LYS A 19 -10.81 -11.23 -5.14
N LEU A 20 -10.23 -10.09 -4.80
CA LEU A 20 -9.75 -9.80 -3.44
C LEU A 20 -10.90 -9.64 -2.45
N THR A 21 -12.04 -9.18 -2.95
CA THR A 21 -13.30 -8.96 -2.25
C THR A 21 -14.43 -9.54 -3.10
N GLY A 22 -15.65 -9.52 -2.58
CA GLY A 22 -16.87 -9.82 -3.32
C GLY A 22 -17.15 -8.82 -4.46
N ALA A 23 -18.21 -9.10 -5.22
CA ALA A 23 -18.65 -8.29 -6.36
C ALA A 23 -19.37 -7.01 -5.90
N ASN A 24 -18.64 -6.10 -5.28
CA ASN A 24 -19.10 -4.79 -4.85
C ASN A 24 -17.99 -3.74 -5.00
N SER A 25 -18.35 -2.47 -4.87
CA SER A 25 -17.41 -1.34 -5.04
C SER A 25 -16.88 -0.80 -3.71
N TYR A 26 -17.03 -1.54 -2.59
CA TYR A 26 -16.68 -1.03 -1.27
C TYR A 26 -15.20 -0.72 -1.11
N THR A 27 -14.29 -1.45 -1.77
CA THR A 27 -12.86 -1.14 -1.69
C THR A 27 -12.52 0.21 -2.29
N ILE A 28 -13.14 0.58 -3.42
CA ILE A 28 -12.94 1.90 -4.02
C ILE A 28 -13.53 2.97 -3.11
N LEU A 29 -14.71 2.73 -2.54
CA LEU A 29 -15.35 3.62 -1.58
C LEU A 29 -14.44 3.88 -0.38
N PHE A 30 -13.95 2.84 0.29
CA PHE A 30 -13.05 3.01 1.43
C PHE A 30 -11.72 3.66 1.05
N PHE A 31 -11.17 3.33 -0.12
CA PHE A 31 -9.98 3.99 -0.62
C PHE A 31 -10.19 5.51 -0.80
N ALA A 32 -11.34 5.92 -1.35
CA ALA A 32 -11.73 7.33 -1.46
C ALA A 32 -11.92 7.98 -0.08
N LEU A 33 -12.61 7.31 0.84
CA LEU A 33 -12.87 7.83 2.18
C LEU A 33 -11.59 8.01 3.00
N LEU A 34 -10.58 7.15 2.82
CA LEU A 34 -9.26 7.35 3.44
C LEU A 34 -8.57 8.62 2.92
N MET A 35 -8.70 8.95 1.64
CA MET A 35 -8.20 10.24 1.11
C MET A 35 -8.96 11.44 1.69
N VAL A 36 -10.25 11.29 2.03
CA VAL A 36 -11.02 12.33 2.71
C VAL A 36 -10.57 12.52 4.16
N ILE A 37 -10.20 11.43 4.86
CA ILE A 37 -9.67 11.52 6.24
C ILE A 37 -8.29 12.18 6.26
N PHE A 38 -7.45 11.91 5.26
CA PHE A 38 -6.07 12.38 5.16
C PHE A 38 -5.85 13.22 3.90
N PRO A 39 -6.50 14.39 3.77
CA PRO A 39 -6.41 15.23 2.57
C PRO A 39 -4.98 15.73 2.31
N GLU A 40 -4.13 15.84 3.34
CA GLU A 40 -2.71 16.18 3.21
C GLU A 40 -1.94 15.20 2.32
N THR A 41 -2.36 13.92 2.23
CA THR A 41 -1.72 12.96 1.32
C THR A 41 -1.83 13.35 -0.16
N LEU A 42 -2.76 14.26 -0.50
CA LEU A 42 -2.96 14.75 -1.86
C LEU A 42 -1.95 15.82 -2.26
N THR A 43 -1.24 16.45 -1.30
CA THR A 43 -0.20 17.45 -1.58
C THR A 43 1.18 16.83 -1.78
N ASP A 44 1.38 15.60 -1.28
CA ASP A 44 2.63 14.86 -1.42
C ASP A 44 2.70 14.09 -2.76
N HIS A 45 3.32 14.73 -3.75
CA HIS A 45 3.49 14.19 -5.09
C HIS A 45 4.35 12.91 -5.12
N ASN A 46 5.33 12.80 -4.20
CA ASN A 46 6.21 11.64 -4.10
C ASN A 46 5.45 10.44 -3.56
N ALA A 47 4.62 10.62 -2.52
CA ALA A 47 3.74 9.57 -2.03
C ALA A 47 2.76 9.07 -3.09
N ILE A 48 2.18 9.97 -3.90
CA ILE A 48 1.24 9.60 -4.96
C ILE A 48 1.93 8.73 -6.02
N LEU A 49 3.12 9.12 -6.47
CA LEU A 49 3.89 8.36 -7.46
C LEU A 49 4.39 7.03 -6.89
N CYS A 50 4.89 7.03 -5.65
CA CYS A 50 5.29 5.81 -4.96
C CYS A 50 4.12 4.84 -4.81
N ASN A 51 2.98 5.32 -4.32
CA ASN A 51 1.76 4.51 -4.16
C ASN A 51 1.27 3.94 -5.50
N PHE A 52 1.33 4.73 -6.58
CA PHE A 52 1.00 4.26 -7.92
C PHE A 52 1.85 3.05 -8.34
N PHE A 53 3.17 3.14 -8.17
CA PHE A 53 4.06 2.02 -8.50
C PHE A 53 3.86 0.82 -7.57
N LEU A 54 3.63 1.04 -6.27
CA LEU A 54 3.34 -0.03 -5.32
C LEU A 54 2.00 -0.73 -5.63
N LEU A 55 0.99 -0.03 -6.14
CA LEU A 55 -0.25 -0.63 -6.64
C LEU A 55 0.01 -1.56 -7.84
N LEU A 56 0.86 -1.13 -8.79
CA LEU A 56 1.27 -1.96 -9.93
C LEU A 56 2.06 -3.20 -9.49
N ALA A 57 2.93 -3.06 -8.48
CA ALA A 57 3.64 -4.16 -7.87
C ALA A 57 2.69 -5.14 -7.19
N THR A 58 1.77 -4.62 -6.37
CA THR A 58 0.78 -5.41 -5.62
C THR A 58 -0.11 -6.22 -6.56
N ARG A 59 -0.53 -5.64 -7.68
CA ARG A 59 -1.23 -6.36 -8.76
C ARG A 59 -0.47 -7.61 -9.22
N ARG A 60 0.83 -7.47 -9.45
CA ARG A 60 1.69 -8.56 -9.93
C ARG A 60 1.89 -9.62 -8.84
N ILE A 61 2.18 -9.18 -7.61
CA ILE A 61 2.36 -10.05 -6.44
C ILE A 61 1.13 -10.93 -6.23
N ILE A 62 -0.06 -10.34 -6.16
CA ILE A 62 -1.31 -11.07 -5.91
C ILE A 62 -1.63 -12.04 -7.06
N SER A 63 -1.34 -11.64 -8.31
CA SER A 63 -1.57 -12.50 -9.46
C SER A 63 -0.69 -13.75 -9.51
N MET A 64 0.38 -13.84 -8.70
CA MET A 64 1.24 -15.04 -8.62
C MET A 64 0.49 -16.26 -8.11
N ARG A 65 -0.65 -16.08 -7.44
CA ARG A 65 -1.59 -17.14 -7.08
C ARG A 65 -1.94 -18.08 -8.24
N SER A 66 -1.95 -17.58 -9.48
CA SER A 66 -2.29 -18.41 -10.64
C SER A 66 -1.17 -19.39 -11.03
N LEU A 67 0.03 -19.30 -10.43
CA LEU A 67 1.23 -20.07 -10.75
C LEU A 67 1.65 -20.04 -12.24
N LYS A 68 1.12 -19.06 -13.00
CA LYS A 68 1.47 -18.84 -14.41
C LYS A 68 2.47 -17.70 -14.50
N ASN A 69 3.55 -17.88 -15.26
CA ASN A 69 4.59 -16.88 -15.50
C ASN A 69 5.10 -16.22 -14.21
N VAL A 70 5.32 -17.02 -13.17
CA VAL A 70 5.70 -16.52 -11.83
C VAL A 70 6.99 -15.70 -11.90
N LYS A 71 8.02 -16.19 -12.62
CA LYS A 71 9.27 -15.46 -12.87
C LYS A 71 9.03 -14.04 -13.38
N ASN A 72 8.18 -13.86 -14.40
CA ASN A 72 7.89 -12.54 -14.98
C ASN A 72 7.11 -11.65 -14.01
N LYS A 73 6.20 -12.24 -13.21
CA LYS A 73 5.46 -11.48 -12.19
C LYS A 73 6.36 -11.00 -11.05
N ILE A 74 7.33 -11.82 -10.62
CA ILE A 74 8.35 -11.42 -9.64
C ILE A 74 9.17 -10.27 -10.21
N PHE A 75 9.65 -10.40 -11.44
CA PHE A 75 10.44 -9.35 -12.10
C PHE A 75 9.66 -8.04 -12.17
N ASP A 76 8.43 -8.06 -12.69
CA ASP A 76 7.59 -6.88 -12.80
C ASP A 76 7.31 -6.27 -11.41
N ALA A 77 7.00 -7.09 -10.40
CA ALA A 77 6.73 -6.60 -9.05
C ALA A 77 7.94 -5.90 -8.44
N SER A 78 9.11 -6.52 -8.53
CA SER A 78 10.37 -5.95 -8.04
C SER A 78 10.73 -4.66 -8.78
N LEU A 79 10.57 -4.65 -10.11
CA LEU A 79 10.82 -3.48 -10.95
C LEU A 79 9.91 -2.31 -10.55
N TRP A 80 8.62 -2.54 -10.35
CA TRP A 80 7.71 -1.49 -9.92
C TRP A 80 8.04 -0.98 -8.51
N ILE A 81 8.38 -1.84 -7.56
CA ILE A 81 8.81 -1.40 -6.21
C ILE A 81 10.06 -0.54 -6.28
N LEU A 82 11.04 -0.92 -7.10
CA LEU A 82 12.29 -0.17 -7.26
C LEU A 82 12.06 1.17 -7.97
N PHE A 83 11.12 1.28 -8.92
CA PHE A 83 10.71 2.58 -9.44
C PHE A 83 9.98 3.43 -8.39
N GLY A 84 9.15 2.81 -7.55
CA GLY A 84 8.55 3.48 -6.40
C GLY A 84 9.61 4.02 -5.44
N SER A 85 10.72 3.30 -5.25
CA SER A 85 11.78 3.71 -4.33
C SER A 85 12.60 4.92 -4.77
N LEU A 86 12.49 5.32 -6.04
CA LEU A 86 13.03 6.59 -6.53
C LEU A 86 12.28 7.82 -5.99
N PHE A 87 11.06 7.63 -5.46
CA PHE A 87 10.27 8.70 -4.82
C PHE A 87 10.36 8.62 -3.30
N TYR A 88 10.44 7.41 -2.75
CA TYR A 88 10.72 7.15 -1.33
C TYR A 88 11.74 6.03 -1.19
N ASP A 89 12.95 6.34 -0.75
CA ASP A 89 14.03 5.37 -0.56
C ASP A 89 13.59 4.13 0.24
N TRP A 90 12.89 4.34 1.37
CA TRP A 90 12.35 3.27 2.21
C TRP A 90 11.29 2.38 1.55
N ALA A 91 10.69 2.78 0.42
CA ALA A 91 9.77 1.93 -0.34
C ALA A 91 10.44 0.64 -0.85
N MET A 92 11.77 0.60 -0.90
CA MET A 92 12.53 -0.62 -1.18
C MET A 92 12.18 -1.77 -0.21
N LEU A 93 11.72 -1.49 1.02
CA LEU A 93 11.25 -2.51 1.97
C LEU A 93 10.09 -3.34 1.43
N TYR A 94 9.29 -2.84 0.49
CA TYR A 94 8.23 -3.62 -0.14
C TYR A 94 8.76 -4.82 -0.93
N LEU A 95 10.06 -4.88 -1.26
CA LEU A 95 10.68 -6.09 -1.82
C LEU A 95 10.56 -7.29 -0.87
N LEU A 96 10.45 -7.06 0.45
CA LEU A 96 10.16 -8.12 1.41
C LEU A 96 8.83 -8.83 1.10
N VAL A 97 7.80 -8.10 0.64
CA VAL A 97 6.53 -8.70 0.22
C VAL A 97 6.73 -9.61 -0.99
N VAL A 98 7.63 -9.24 -1.92
CA VAL A 98 7.98 -10.09 -3.07
C VAL A 98 8.65 -11.38 -2.60
N PHE A 99 9.63 -11.29 -1.71
CA PHE A 99 10.29 -12.48 -1.15
C PHE A 99 9.32 -13.38 -0.37
N ILE A 100 8.44 -12.81 0.44
CA ILE A 100 7.36 -13.55 1.12
C ILE A 100 6.47 -14.25 0.09
N ALA A 101 6.13 -13.57 -1.01
CA ALA A 101 5.30 -14.16 -2.05
C ALA A 101 6.02 -15.30 -2.81
N ILE A 102 7.34 -15.19 -3.05
CA ILE A 102 8.15 -16.29 -3.60
C ILE A 102 8.13 -17.48 -2.64
N TYR A 103 8.38 -17.23 -1.35
CA TYR A 103 8.37 -18.26 -0.32
C TYR A 103 7.03 -19.01 -0.25
N ILE A 104 5.90 -18.29 -0.41
CA ILE A 104 4.58 -18.92 -0.35
C ILE A 104 4.25 -19.68 -1.64
N TYR A 105 4.54 -19.13 -2.82
CA TYR A 105 4.07 -19.69 -4.09
C TYR A 105 5.04 -20.69 -4.73
N GLU A 106 6.35 -20.43 -4.73
CA GLU A 106 7.35 -21.28 -5.37
C GLU A 106 8.71 -21.26 -4.61
N PRO A 107 8.77 -21.72 -3.34
CA PRO A 107 9.98 -21.62 -2.53
C PRO A 107 11.16 -22.45 -3.06
N LYS A 108 10.88 -23.58 -3.70
CA LYS A 108 11.92 -24.54 -4.16
C LYS A 108 12.68 -24.07 -5.40
N ASN A 109 12.16 -23.09 -6.14
CA ASN A 109 12.76 -22.66 -7.39
C ASN A 109 13.78 -21.54 -7.14
N LEU A 110 15.06 -21.89 -6.96
CA LEU A 110 16.15 -20.93 -6.70
C LEU A 110 16.25 -19.82 -7.75
N LYS A 111 15.87 -20.09 -9.01
CA LYS A 111 15.88 -19.08 -10.06
C LYS A 111 14.94 -17.92 -9.74
N ASN A 112 13.81 -18.18 -9.08
CA ASN A 112 12.84 -17.15 -8.69
C ASN A 112 13.40 -16.19 -7.64
N TRP A 113 14.23 -16.69 -6.72
CA TRP A 113 14.88 -15.89 -5.68
C TRP A 113 15.92 -14.91 -6.25
N LEU A 114 16.50 -15.22 -7.41
CA LEU A 114 17.47 -14.35 -8.09
C LEU A 114 16.79 -13.25 -8.93
N VAL A 115 15.50 -13.37 -9.24
CA VAL A 115 14.79 -12.43 -10.13
C VAL A 115 14.72 -11.01 -9.57
N PRO A 116 14.44 -10.76 -8.28
CA PRO A 116 14.42 -9.40 -7.73
C PRO A 116 15.73 -8.65 -7.94
N PHE A 117 16.87 -9.35 -7.85
CA PHE A 117 18.19 -8.77 -8.10
C PHE A 117 18.39 -8.41 -9.58
N ALA A 118 17.89 -9.24 -10.50
CA ALA A 118 17.90 -8.93 -11.93
C ALA A 118 17.06 -7.68 -12.25
N ALA A 119 15.89 -7.53 -11.60
CA ALA A 119 15.09 -6.30 -11.69
C ALA A 119 15.84 -5.09 -11.12
N GLY A 120 16.52 -5.26 -9.98
CA GLY A 120 17.46 -4.29 -9.39
C GLY A 120 18.48 -3.78 -10.40
N PHE A 121 19.18 -4.71 -11.05
CA PHE A 121 20.19 -4.38 -12.05
C PHE A 121 19.59 -3.60 -13.23
N VAL A 122 18.43 -4.00 -13.75
CA VAL A 122 17.77 -3.29 -14.86
C VAL A 122 17.37 -1.86 -14.47
N VAL A 123 16.75 -1.67 -13.29
CA VAL A 123 16.37 -0.35 -12.81
C VAL A 123 17.61 0.52 -12.57
N PHE A 124 18.66 -0.04 -11.96
CA PHE A 124 19.92 0.65 -11.74
C PHE A 124 20.55 1.11 -13.06
N MET A 125 20.72 0.22 -14.05
CA MET A 125 21.32 0.56 -15.33
C MET A 125 20.49 1.61 -16.09
N THR A 126 19.17 1.48 -16.07
CA THR A 126 18.26 2.44 -16.72
C THR A 126 18.33 3.82 -16.05
N CYS A 127 18.28 3.84 -14.72
CA CYS A 127 18.35 5.08 -13.95
C CYS A 127 19.73 5.74 -14.12
N TYR A 128 20.81 4.98 -13.95
CA TYR A 128 22.17 5.50 -14.13
C TYR A 128 22.41 6.03 -15.54
N GLY A 129 21.94 5.32 -16.57
CA GLY A 129 22.00 5.82 -17.95
C GLY A 129 21.31 7.18 -18.12
N PHE A 130 20.12 7.35 -17.54
CA PHE A 130 19.41 8.64 -17.54
C PHE A 130 20.17 9.73 -16.75
N LEU A 131 20.77 9.39 -15.62
CA LEU A 131 21.54 10.31 -14.79
C LEU A 131 22.83 10.77 -15.46
N VAL A 132 23.48 9.90 -16.23
CA VAL A 132 24.64 10.27 -17.05
C VAL A 132 24.24 11.28 -18.13
N LEU A 133 23.12 11.05 -18.81
CA LEU A 133 22.62 11.97 -19.85
C LEU A 133 22.21 13.35 -19.30
N THR A 134 21.75 13.40 -18.05
CA THR A 134 21.32 14.63 -17.37
C THR A 134 22.42 15.27 -16.52
N GLY A 135 23.61 14.67 -16.45
CA GLY A 135 24.74 15.19 -15.67
C GLY A 135 24.57 15.10 -14.14
N ASN A 136 23.69 14.23 -13.63
CA ASN A 136 23.37 14.12 -12.20
C ASN A 136 23.73 12.73 -11.63
N GLN A 137 24.96 12.29 -11.83
CA GLN A 137 25.42 10.94 -11.45
C GLN A 137 25.35 10.68 -9.93
N ASP A 138 25.45 11.73 -9.12
CA ASP A 138 25.40 11.64 -7.64
C ASP A 138 24.00 11.48 -7.08
N PHE A 139 22.95 11.57 -7.91
CA PHE A 139 21.56 11.47 -7.45
C PHE A 139 21.31 10.20 -6.63
N LEU A 140 21.73 9.03 -7.11
CA LEU A 140 21.47 7.76 -6.43
C LEU A 140 22.11 7.71 -5.04
N PHE A 141 23.34 8.20 -4.91
CA PHE A 141 24.03 8.27 -3.64
C PHE A 141 23.33 9.22 -2.66
N ARG A 142 22.88 10.38 -3.13
CA ARG A 142 22.17 11.36 -2.28
C ARG A 142 20.75 10.92 -1.93
N HIS A 143 20.09 10.16 -2.81
CA HIS A 143 18.71 9.72 -2.62
C HIS A 143 18.59 8.53 -1.67
N TYR A 144 19.41 7.50 -1.86
CA TYR A 144 19.34 6.27 -1.05
C TYR A 144 20.16 6.36 0.23
N GLN A 145 19.82 7.33 1.09
CA GLN A 145 20.44 7.52 2.40
C GLN A 145 19.75 6.72 3.51
N PHE A 146 18.48 6.31 3.31
CA PHE A 146 17.68 5.60 4.30
C PHE A 146 17.68 6.33 5.66
N SER A 147 17.62 7.67 5.61
CA SER A 147 17.58 8.49 6.82
C SER A 147 16.25 8.27 7.53
N ILE A 148 16.30 8.04 8.84
CA ILE A 148 15.10 8.01 9.68
C ILE A 148 14.78 9.47 10.03
N LYS A 149 13.63 9.95 9.59
CA LYS A 149 13.14 11.32 9.81
C LYS A 149 11.91 11.29 10.71
N PHE A 150 12.05 10.63 11.86
CA PHE A 150 10.95 10.56 12.83
C PHE A 150 10.78 11.94 13.49
N ASP A 151 9.67 12.59 13.19
CA ASP A 151 9.29 13.87 13.78
C ASP A 151 8.33 13.64 14.95
N ALA A 152 8.84 13.70 16.18
CA ALA A 152 8.04 13.52 17.38
C ALA A 152 6.96 14.60 17.51
N ASP A 153 7.23 15.83 17.05
CA ASP A 153 6.28 16.94 17.15
C ASP A 153 5.12 16.74 16.17
N TYR A 154 5.39 16.20 14.97
CA TYR A 154 4.34 15.75 14.04
C TYR A 154 3.37 14.73 14.68
N TYR A 155 3.91 13.77 15.44
CA TYR A 155 3.11 12.77 16.14
C TYR A 155 2.48 13.26 17.44
N LEU A 156 2.94 14.37 18.02
CA LEU A 156 2.39 14.99 19.23
C LEU A 156 1.42 16.14 18.92
N ASN A 157 1.36 16.59 17.66
CA ASN A 157 0.43 17.62 17.18
C ASN A 157 -1.03 17.18 17.32
N TRP A 158 -1.76 17.86 18.21
CA TRP A 158 -3.16 17.59 18.58
C TRP A 158 -4.14 17.39 17.41
N VAL A 159 -3.88 17.98 16.23
CA VAL A 159 -4.74 17.83 15.04
C VAL A 159 -4.44 16.54 14.27
N ASN A 160 -3.18 16.11 14.20
CA ASN A 160 -2.76 14.96 13.39
C ASN A 160 -2.68 13.66 14.19
N SER A 161 -2.27 13.73 15.45
CA SER A 161 -2.12 12.59 16.34
C SER A 161 -3.38 11.72 16.49
N PRO A 162 -4.58 12.27 16.79
CA PRO A 162 -5.73 11.43 17.07
C PRO A 162 -6.22 10.66 15.84
N LYS A 163 -6.25 11.28 14.65
CA LYS A 163 -6.65 10.57 13.41
C LYS A 163 -5.68 9.45 13.04
N LEU A 164 -4.37 9.68 13.16
CA LEU A 164 -3.34 8.66 12.89
C LEU A 164 -3.41 7.51 13.90
N ILE A 165 -3.56 7.80 15.19
CA ILE A 165 -3.68 6.78 16.24
C ILE A 165 -4.93 5.92 16.03
N ILE A 166 -6.09 6.56 15.79
CA ILE A 166 -7.35 5.84 15.54
C ILE A 166 -7.23 4.98 14.28
N TYR A 167 -6.67 5.53 13.20
CA TYR A 167 -6.44 4.80 11.95
C TYR A 167 -5.55 3.56 12.17
N THR A 168 -4.38 3.76 12.77
CA THR A 168 -3.42 2.68 12.99
C THR A 168 -4.00 1.59 13.88
N LEU A 169 -4.64 1.94 15.00
CA LEU A 169 -5.31 0.97 15.88
C LEU A 169 -6.43 0.20 15.18
N LEU A 170 -7.32 0.91 14.47
CA LEU A 170 -8.45 0.30 13.76
C LEU A 170 -7.95 -0.71 12.73
N PHE A 171 -7.05 -0.30 11.84
CA PHE A 171 -6.59 -1.18 10.77
C PHE A 171 -5.61 -2.26 11.25
N PHE A 172 -4.91 -2.04 12.36
CA PHE A 172 -4.17 -3.09 13.04
C PHE A 172 -5.12 -4.17 13.61
N MET A 173 -6.20 -3.76 14.28
CA MET A 173 -7.23 -4.69 14.75
C MET A 173 -7.90 -5.44 13.60
N LEU A 174 -8.21 -4.75 12.48
CA LEU A 174 -8.74 -5.40 11.27
C LEU A 174 -7.74 -6.38 10.64
N SER A 175 -6.44 -6.09 10.71
CA SER A 175 -5.38 -6.99 10.24
C SER A 175 -5.32 -8.26 11.09
N ILE A 176 -5.36 -8.14 12.42
CA ILE A 176 -5.44 -9.28 13.34
C ILE A 176 -6.72 -10.09 13.08
N PHE A 177 -7.87 -9.41 13.01
CA PHE A 177 -9.15 -10.04 12.73
C PHE A 177 -9.12 -10.84 11.43
N SER A 178 -8.60 -10.21 10.36
CA SER A 178 -8.43 -10.85 9.07
C SER A 178 -7.59 -12.10 9.23
N PHE A 179 -6.42 -12.01 9.87
CA PHE A 179 -5.52 -13.15 10.09
C PHE A 179 -6.18 -14.32 10.86
N LEU A 180 -6.96 -14.02 11.91
CA LEU A 180 -7.65 -15.04 12.72
C LEU A 180 -8.81 -15.72 11.97
N LYS A 181 -9.56 -14.96 11.16
CA LYS A 181 -10.73 -15.50 10.43
C LYS A 181 -10.36 -16.22 9.14
N LEU A 182 -9.11 -16.12 8.68
CA LEU A 182 -8.62 -16.78 7.47
C LEU A 182 -8.76 -18.30 7.48
N GLY A 183 -8.75 -18.96 8.65
CA GLY A 183 -8.80 -20.42 8.77
C GLY A 183 -10.03 -21.10 8.14
N LYS A 184 -11.12 -20.35 7.89
CA LYS A 184 -12.35 -20.87 7.25
C LYS A 184 -12.45 -20.54 5.76
N SER A 185 -11.44 -19.91 5.18
CA SER A 185 -11.42 -19.47 3.78
C SER A 185 -10.54 -20.36 2.91
N GLY A 186 -10.79 -20.41 1.60
CA GLY A 186 -9.95 -21.20 0.69
C GLY A 186 -8.49 -20.75 0.70
N VAL A 187 -7.55 -21.70 0.60
CA VAL A 187 -6.09 -21.50 0.71
C VAL A 187 -5.58 -20.29 -0.10
N GLY A 188 -6.11 -20.11 -1.31
CA GLY A 188 -5.72 -18.98 -2.15
C GLY A 188 -6.14 -17.60 -1.61
N LYS A 189 -7.30 -17.48 -0.94
CA LYS A 189 -7.74 -16.24 -0.28
C LYS A 189 -6.89 -15.95 0.95
N ILE A 190 -6.52 -16.99 1.71
CA ILE A 190 -5.61 -16.90 2.86
C ILE A 190 -4.29 -16.26 2.45
N VAL A 191 -3.65 -16.78 1.41
CA VAL A 191 -2.34 -16.28 0.98
C VAL A 191 -2.43 -14.83 0.53
N THR A 192 -3.42 -14.48 -0.30
CA THR A 192 -3.57 -13.10 -0.78
C THR A 192 -3.82 -12.12 0.36
N THR A 193 -4.64 -12.47 1.34
CA THR A 193 -4.88 -11.62 2.52
C THR A 193 -3.62 -11.47 3.37
N ARG A 194 -2.80 -12.53 3.53
CA ARG A 194 -1.51 -12.40 4.23
C ARG A 194 -0.58 -11.40 3.54
N LEU A 195 -0.47 -11.46 2.21
CA LEU A 195 0.33 -10.51 1.44
C LEU A 195 -0.18 -9.06 1.59
N ILE A 196 -1.50 -8.87 1.64
CA ILE A 196 -2.12 -7.57 1.90
C ILE A 196 -1.81 -7.07 3.32
N VAL A 197 -1.86 -7.93 4.33
CA VAL A 197 -1.50 -7.58 5.71
C VAL A 197 -0.01 -7.24 5.82
N PHE A 198 0.88 -8.01 5.21
CA PHE A 198 2.32 -7.68 5.19
C PHE A 198 2.58 -6.34 4.49
N SER A 199 1.90 -6.08 3.37
CA SER A 199 1.94 -4.79 2.69
C SER A 199 1.45 -3.64 3.57
N PHE A 200 0.41 -3.86 4.38
CA PHE A 200 -0.09 -2.87 5.34
C PHE A 200 0.94 -2.59 6.44
N VAL A 201 1.50 -3.63 7.05
CA VAL A 201 2.50 -3.52 8.12
C VAL A 201 3.75 -2.78 7.62
N ILE A 202 4.25 -3.10 6.43
CA ILE A 202 5.39 -2.39 5.84
C ILE A 202 5.05 -0.91 5.59
N GLY A 203 3.86 -0.60 5.07
CA GLY A 203 3.43 0.78 4.89
C GLY A 203 3.32 1.56 6.22
N LEU A 204 2.86 0.91 7.30
CA LEU A 204 2.87 1.52 8.64
C LEU A 204 4.29 1.76 9.16
N LEU A 205 5.21 0.81 8.94
CA LEU A 205 6.62 1.00 9.29
C LEU A 205 7.19 2.20 8.54
N LEU A 206 6.94 2.33 7.24
CA LEU A 206 7.36 3.50 6.47
C LEU A 206 6.77 4.80 7.04
N ASN A 207 5.48 4.81 7.35
CA ASN A 207 4.85 5.96 7.98
C ASN A 207 5.61 6.37 9.26
N VAL A 208 5.94 5.42 10.14
CA VAL A 208 6.73 5.73 11.35
C VAL A 208 8.14 6.21 11.02
N LEU A 209 8.81 5.69 9.99
CA LEU A 209 10.21 6.02 9.73
C LEU A 209 10.43 7.40 9.08
N ILE A 210 9.48 7.88 8.28
CA ILE A 210 9.70 9.04 7.41
C ILE A 210 8.59 10.11 7.43
N SER A 211 7.50 9.92 8.19
CA SER A 211 6.45 10.94 8.27
C SER A 211 6.94 12.24 8.87
N THR A 212 6.70 13.32 8.15
CA THR A 212 7.00 14.71 8.51
C THR A 212 5.84 15.60 8.01
N ASP A 213 5.90 16.91 8.25
CA ASP A 213 4.88 17.83 7.75
C ASP A 213 4.73 17.86 6.22
N GLU A 214 5.77 17.50 5.46
CA GLU A 214 5.75 17.50 4.00
C GLU A 214 5.56 16.10 3.39
N LEU A 215 5.93 15.06 4.15
CA LEU A 215 5.93 13.68 3.68
C LEU A 215 4.80 12.89 4.34
N HIS A 216 3.91 12.32 3.52
CA HIS A 216 2.74 11.58 4.00
C HIS A 216 2.70 10.13 3.44
N PRO A 217 3.63 9.25 3.88
CA PRO A 217 3.72 7.86 3.46
C PRO A 217 2.52 7.01 3.89
N ILE A 218 1.66 7.52 4.78
CA ILE A 218 0.41 6.86 5.16
C ILE A 218 -0.44 6.46 3.94
N LEU A 219 -0.34 7.21 2.83
CA LEU A 219 -1.03 6.87 1.56
C LEU A 219 -0.70 5.45 1.07
N LEU A 220 0.51 4.94 1.32
CA LEU A 220 0.95 3.61 0.91
C LEU A 220 0.17 2.48 1.62
N THR A 221 -0.51 2.81 2.72
CA THR A 221 -1.35 1.87 3.49
C THR A 221 -2.80 1.85 3.03
N PHE A 222 -3.24 2.79 2.18
CA PHE A 222 -4.67 2.96 1.88
C PHE A 222 -5.25 1.80 1.09
N PHE A 223 -4.53 1.28 0.10
CA PHE A 223 -5.00 0.12 -0.66
C PHE A 223 -5.21 -1.11 0.22
N PRO A 224 -4.19 -1.58 1.00
CA PRO A 224 -4.40 -2.75 1.82
C PRO A 224 -5.44 -2.51 2.92
N ALA A 225 -5.49 -1.31 3.53
CA ALA A 225 -6.52 -0.92 4.48
C ALA A 225 -7.93 -1.01 3.88
N ALA A 226 -8.15 -0.45 2.69
CA ALA A 226 -9.45 -0.49 2.01
C ALA A 226 -9.91 -1.93 1.70
N VAL A 227 -8.98 -2.82 1.33
CA VAL A 227 -9.29 -4.25 1.11
C VAL A 227 -9.62 -4.96 2.43
N LEU A 228 -8.91 -4.66 3.52
CA LEU A 228 -9.19 -5.23 4.84
C LEU A 228 -10.56 -4.79 5.37
N MET A 229 -10.89 -3.50 5.25
CA MET A 229 -12.21 -2.97 5.64
C MET A 229 -13.33 -3.59 4.82
N THR A 230 -13.12 -3.76 3.50
CA THR A 230 -14.10 -4.42 2.64
C THR A 230 -14.36 -5.85 3.06
N ASN A 231 -13.29 -6.62 3.31
CA ASN A 231 -13.43 -8.01 3.76
C ASN A 231 -14.11 -8.11 5.14
N TYR A 232 -13.89 -7.14 6.03
CA TYR A 232 -14.60 -7.06 7.31
C TYR A 232 -16.10 -6.80 7.12
N VAL A 233 -16.47 -5.80 6.31
CA VAL A 233 -17.87 -5.48 6.04
C VAL A 233 -18.60 -6.64 5.34
N GLU A 234 -17.94 -7.34 4.42
CA GLU A 234 -18.49 -8.55 3.78
C GLU A 234 -18.69 -9.72 4.74
N TRP A 235 -17.93 -9.77 5.83
CA TRP A 235 -18.08 -10.81 6.84
C TRP A 235 -19.33 -10.60 7.72
N ILE A 236 -19.82 -9.37 7.84
CA ILE A 236 -21.03 -9.05 8.60
C ILE A 236 -22.24 -9.67 7.90
N LYS A 237 -22.80 -10.72 8.50
CA LYS A 237 -23.94 -11.46 7.94
C LYS A 237 -25.30 -10.77 8.10
N ARG A 238 -25.45 -9.89 9.09
CA ARG A 238 -26.72 -9.20 9.37
C ARG A 238 -26.77 -7.91 8.55
N ASP A 239 -27.67 -7.83 7.58
CA ASP A 239 -27.76 -6.71 6.64
C ASP A 239 -27.94 -5.37 7.36
N ASN A 240 -28.81 -5.29 8.38
CA ASN A 240 -29.00 -4.08 9.17
C ASN A 240 -27.69 -3.58 9.82
N ILE A 241 -26.86 -4.49 10.35
CA ILE A 241 -25.58 -4.10 10.96
C ILE A 241 -24.60 -3.65 9.89
N LYS A 242 -24.58 -4.33 8.75
CA LYS A 242 -23.72 -4.00 7.61
C LYS A 242 -24.03 -2.61 7.07
N GLU A 243 -25.32 -2.28 6.90
CA GLU A 243 -25.77 -0.95 6.48
C GLU A 243 -25.36 0.13 7.48
N ILE A 244 -25.56 -0.11 8.78
CA ILE A 244 -25.13 0.81 9.83
C ILE A 244 -23.62 1.06 9.74
N VAL A 245 -22.81 0.01 9.63
CA VAL A 245 -21.35 0.13 9.52
C VAL A 245 -20.94 0.90 8.25
N LEU A 246 -21.59 0.65 7.11
CA LEU A 246 -21.33 1.38 5.87
C LEU A 246 -21.70 2.85 6.00
N LEU A 247 -22.84 3.15 6.60
CA LEU A 247 -23.32 4.50 6.81
C LEU A 247 -22.36 5.30 7.71
N PHE A 248 -21.97 4.73 8.86
CA PHE A 248 -20.95 5.35 9.72
C PHE A 248 -19.60 5.52 9.01
N SER A 249 -19.19 4.53 8.21
CA SER A 249 -17.94 4.61 7.45
C SER A 249 -17.94 5.76 6.45
N ILE A 250 -19.10 6.17 5.93
CA ILE A 250 -19.22 7.34 5.05
C ILE A 250 -19.22 8.63 5.87
N PHE A 251 -20.04 8.72 6.92
CA PHE A 251 -20.21 9.97 7.67
C PHE A 251 -18.97 10.38 8.48
N ILE A 252 -18.28 9.43 9.13
CA ILE A 252 -17.12 9.72 9.98
C ILE A 252 -16.01 10.49 9.21
N PRO A 253 -15.55 10.04 8.02
CA PRO A 253 -14.60 10.78 7.20
C PRO A 253 -14.96 12.24 6.96
N PHE A 254 -16.21 12.53 6.60
CA PHE A 254 -16.66 13.90 6.33
C PHE A 254 -16.71 14.75 7.59
N ILE A 255 -17.11 14.17 8.74
CA ILE A 255 -17.09 14.88 10.03
C ILE A 255 -15.65 15.21 10.42
N ILE A 256 -14.72 14.26 10.28
CA ILE A 256 -13.29 14.49 10.54
C ILE A 256 -12.76 15.59 9.62
N PHE A 257 -13.02 15.50 8.31
CA PHE A 257 -12.60 16.50 7.35
C PHE A 257 -13.13 17.90 7.69
N LEU A 258 -14.42 18.02 8.02
CA LEU A 258 -15.04 19.29 8.40
C LEU A 258 -14.44 19.85 9.70
N SER A 259 -14.18 18.99 10.69
CA SER A 259 -13.54 19.41 11.94
C SER A 259 -12.14 19.98 11.73
N ILE A 260 -11.35 19.37 10.84
CA ILE A 260 -10.01 19.86 10.47
C ILE A 260 -10.11 21.23 9.79
N MET A 261 -11.10 21.42 8.91
CA MET A 261 -11.32 22.70 8.23
C MET A 261 -11.75 23.82 9.19
N ILE A 262 -12.44 23.50 10.29
CA ILE A 262 -12.88 24.48 11.30
C ILE A 262 -11.77 24.83 12.29
N LEU A 263 -10.89 23.88 12.61
CA LEU A 263 -9.80 24.05 13.59
C LEU A 263 -8.56 24.75 13.01
N LYS A 264 -8.48 24.91 11.68
CA LYS A 264 -7.37 25.54 10.95
C LYS A 264 -7.71 26.96 10.54
#